data_AF-A0A3B9Y4G5-F1
#
_entry.id   AF-A0A3B9Y4G5-F1
#
_cell.length_a   1.000
_cell.length_b   1.000
_cell.length_c   1.000
_cell.angle_alpha   90.00
_cell.angle_beta   90.00
_cell.angle_gamma   90.00
#
_symmetry.space_group_name_H-M   'P 1'
#
loop_
_entity.id
_entity.type
_entity.pdbx_description
1 polymer ?
#
loop_
_entity_poly.entity_id
_entity_poly.type
_entity_poly.pdbx_seq_one_letter_code
_entity_poly.pdbx_strand_id
1 'polypeptide(L)'
;MIARVHSVFPGKLTYDMNWSSLDQAPPSWMSNAQLEVIGVSEYIPLVNDRIRVDPKDMPGLWKTIVQSALDNFSLKVKKPLIISEIGYRNSADALYHSWLPYSTVSPPDPEEQAAACDAALGNVIPDQHIAGIFFWGWDGVNGFKLSGQPALVVLNKWYTSPKS
;
A
#
# COMPACT_ATOMS: atom_id res chain seq x y z
N MET A 1 -12.05 5.63 -23.20
CA MET A 1 -10.68 5.08 -23.14
C MET A 1 -10.70 3.59 -22.77
N ILE A 2 -11.26 3.20 -21.61
CA ILE A 2 -11.32 1.81 -21.11
C ILE A 2 -11.75 0.80 -22.18
N ALA A 3 -12.89 1.05 -22.85
CA ALA A 3 -13.38 0.16 -23.90
C ALA A 3 -12.40 -0.03 -25.09
N ARG A 4 -11.61 1.00 -25.43
CA ARG A 4 -10.62 0.94 -26.52
C ARG A 4 -9.38 0.12 -26.11
N VAL A 5 -8.99 0.16 -24.84
CA VAL A 5 -7.91 -0.69 -24.33
C VAL A 5 -8.38 -2.15 -24.29
N HIS A 6 -9.59 -2.38 -23.77
CA HIS A 6 -10.16 -3.72 -23.66
C HIS A 6 -10.44 -4.38 -25.02
N SER A 7 -10.61 -3.61 -26.11
CA SER A 7 -10.79 -4.17 -27.46
C SER A 7 -9.52 -4.79 -28.04
N VAL A 8 -8.33 -4.40 -27.53
CA VAL A 8 -7.04 -4.95 -27.99
C VAL A 8 -6.35 -5.81 -26.92
N PHE A 9 -6.78 -5.70 -25.66
CA PHE A 9 -6.33 -6.54 -24.55
C PHE A 9 -7.57 -7.06 -23.78
N PRO A 10 -7.97 -8.32 -23.98
CA PRO A 10 -9.15 -8.90 -23.33
C PRO A 10 -8.86 -9.38 -21.89
N GLY A 11 -7.68 -9.09 -21.35
CA GLY A 11 -7.29 -9.48 -19.99
C GLY A 11 -7.82 -8.52 -18.93
N LYS A 12 -7.40 -8.78 -17.69
CA LYS A 12 -7.81 -8.00 -16.51
C LYS A 12 -7.28 -6.57 -16.60
N LEU A 13 -8.17 -5.59 -16.49
CA LEU A 13 -7.79 -4.17 -16.42
C LEU A 13 -8.00 -3.63 -15.02
N THR A 14 -7.13 -2.69 -14.66
CA THR A 14 -7.25 -1.87 -13.46
C THR A 14 -6.93 -0.41 -13.81
N TYR A 15 -7.22 0.48 -12.87
CA TYR A 15 -6.82 1.88 -12.91
C TYR A 15 -6.17 2.21 -11.57
N ASP A 16 -4.95 2.72 -11.60
CA ASP A 16 -4.24 3.18 -10.41
C ASP A 16 -4.60 4.64 -10.09
N MET A 17 -4.96 4.90 -8.84
CA MET A 17 -5.21 6.23 -8.30
C MET A 17 -4.31 6.50 -7.10
N ASN A 18 -4.02 7.78 -6.87
CA ASN A 18 -3.26 8.18 -5.68
C ASN A 18 -4.16 8.12 -4.41
N TRP A 19 -3.60 7.72 -3.27
CA TRP A 19 -4.27 7.72 -1.96
C TRP A 19 -4.93 9.06 -1.62
N SER A 20 -4.37 10.19 -2.08
CA SER A 20 -4.90 11.54 -1.82
C SER A 20 -6.30 11.77 -2.41
N SER A 21 -6.78 10.85 -3.25
CA SER A 21 -8.11 10.91 -3.87
C SER A 21 -9.16 10.03 -3.18
N LEU A 22 -8.82 9.27 -2.13
CA LEU A 22 -9.76 8.37 -1.42
C LEU A 22 -10.95 9.11 -0.77
N ASP A 23 -10.75 10.36 -0.37
CA ASP A 23 -11.80 11.20 0.22
C ASP A 23 -12.71 11.86 -0.82
N GLN A 24 -12.34 11.80 -2.10
CA GLN A 24 -13.13 12.38 -3.18
C GLN A 24 -14.24 11.42 -3.63
N ALA A 25 -15.31 11.97 -4.20
CA ALA A 25 -16.32 11.15 -4.84
C ALA A 25 -15.69 10.42 -6.04
N PRO A 26 -15.76 9.07 -6.11
CA PRO A 26 -15.18 8.35 -7.23
C PRO A 26 -15.93 8.71 -8.51
N PRO A 27 -15.21 9.02 -9.61
CA PRO A 27 -15.83 9.18 -10.91
C PRO A 27 -16.68 7.96 -11.29
N SER A 28 -17.84 8.19 -11.90
CA SER A 28 -18.79 7.11 -12.24
C SER A 28 -18.20 5.99 -13.11
N TRP A 29 -17.17 6.28 -13.89
CA TRP A 29 -16.50 5.29 -14.72
C TRP A 29 -15.66 4.28 -13.93
N MET A 30 -15.30 4.53 -12.66
CA MET A 30 -14.57 3.56 -11.83
C MET A 30 -15.40 2.30 -11.56
N SER A 31 -16.73 2.42 -11.58
CA SER A 31 -17.63 1.27 -11.47
C SER A 31 -17.78 0.49 -12.80
N ASN A 32 -17.08 0.87 -13.88
CA ASN A 32 -17.14 0.16 -15.16
C ASN A 32 -16.77 -1.33 -14.98
N ALA A 33 -17.58 -2.22 -15.54
CA ALA A 33 -17.41 -3.67 -15.43
C ALA A 33 -16.10 -4.20 -16.07
N GLN A 34 -15.52 -3.45 -17.00
CA GLN A 34 -14.24 -3.78 -17.63
C GLN A 34 -13.03 -3.54 -16.72
N LEU A 35 -13.21 -2.85 -15.59
CA LEU A 35 -12.21 -2.75 -14.53
C LEU A 35 -12.50 -3.81 -13.47
N GLU A 36 -11.58 -4.74 -13.26
CA GLU A 36 -11.77 -5.84 -12.30
C GLU A 36 -11.59 -5.36 -10.86
N VAL A 37 -10.53 -4.60 -10.63
CA VAL A 37 -10.19 -3.97 -9.36
C VAL A 37 -9.76 -2.52 -9.59
N ILE A 38 -9.82 -1.70 -8.54
CA ILE A 38 -9.24 -0.34 -8.56
C ILE A 38 -7.90 -0.38 -7.82
N GLY A 39 -6.85 0.09 -8.50
CA GLY A 39 -5.51 0.24 -7.95
C GLY A 39 -5.43 1.49 -7.10
N VAL A 40 -4.79 1.40 -5.93
CA VAL A 40 -4.43 2.54 -5.10
C VAL A 40 -2.92 2.55 -4.85
N SER A 41 -2.26 3.65 -5.20
CA SER A 41 -0.94 4.01 -4.71
C SER A 41 -1.07 4.54 -3.30
N GLU A 42 -0.85 3.66 -2.32
CA GLU A 42 -1.08 3.87 -0.89
C GLU A 42 0.17 4.45 -0.23
N TYR A 43 0.09 5.72 0.17
CA TYR A 43 1.12 6.41 0.96
C TYR A 43 0.46 7.36 1.98
N ILE A 44 -0.59 6.90 2.66
CA ILE A 44 -1.20 7.62 3.77
C ILE A 44 -0.20 7.60 4.93
N PRO A 45 0.11 8.76 5.57
CA PRO A 45 0.92 8.78 6.78
C PRO A 45 0.20 8.07 7.93
N LEU A 46 0.90 7.23 8.69
CA LEU A 46 0.34 6.64 9.91
C LEU A 46 0.52 7.55 11.14
N VAL A 47 1.40 8.55 11.04
CA VAL A 47 1.66 9.53 12.10
C VAL A 47 1.79 10.94 11.50
N ASN A 48 1.43 11.95 12.30
CA ASN A 48 1.52 13.36 11.90
C ASN A 48 2.85 14.01 12.29
N ASP A 49 3.60 13.39 13.20
CA ASP A 49 4.88 13.89 13.69
C ASP A 49 6.02 12.99 13.23
N ARG A 50 7.21 13.58 13.12
CA ARG A 50 8.43 12.87 12.77
C ARG A 50 8.93 12.06 13.97
N ILE A 51 8.37 10.87 14.15
CA ILE A 51 8.70 9.96 15.25
C ILE A 51 8.96 8.54 14.73
N ARG A 52 9.76 7.80 15.50
CA ARG A 52 9.86 6.35 15.39
C ARG A 52 8.73 5.71 16.18
N VAL A 53 8.03 4.76 15.57
CA VAL A 53 6.91 4.08 16.22
C VAL A 53 7.37 2.73 16.79
N ASP A 54 6.77 2.29 17.90
CA ASP A 54 7.01 0.94 18.38
C ASP A 54 6.35 -0.07 17.40
N PRO A 55 7.10 -1.05 16.85
CA PRO A 55 6.55 -2.05 15.93
C PRO A 55 5.22 -2.68 16.37
N LYS A 56 4.99 -2.83 17.68
CA LYS A 56 3.74 -3.42 18.22
C LYS A 56 2.49 -2.57 17.94
N ASP A 57 2.65 -1.26 17.75
CA ASP A 57 1.55 -0.31 17.58
C ASP A 57 1.18 -0.13 16.10
N MET A 58 2.10 -0.44 15.18
CA MET A 58 1.93 -0.22 13.73
C MET A 58 0.75 -0.99 13.11
N PRO A 59 0.49 -2.27 13.44
CA PRO A 59 -0.68 -2.97 12.90
C PRO A 59 -2.00 -2.29 13.25
N GLY A 60 -2.10 -1.75 14.47
CA GLY A 60 -3.27 -1.01 14.93
C GLY A 60 -3.43 0.32 14.20
N LEU A 61 -2.34 1.08 14.03
CA LEU A 61 -2.34 2.32 13.25
C LEU A 61 -2.74 2.08 11.80
N TRP A 62 -2.15 1.06 11.15
CA TRP A 62 -2.46 0.73 9.76
C TRP A 62 -3.93 0.35 9.58
N LYS A 63 -4.46 -0.47 10.49
CA LYS A 63 -5.89 -0.84 10.51
C LYS A 63 -6.81 0.37 10.61
N THR A 64 -6.53 1.26 11.58
CA THR A 64 -7.39 2.42 11.84
C THR A 64 -7.33 3.45 10.73
N ILE A 65 -6.16 3.66 10.12
CA ILE A 65 -5.93 4.75 9.16
C ILE A 65 -6.08 4.26 7.73
N VAL A 66 -5.29 3.26 7.34
CA VAL A 66 -5.18 2.82 5.93
C VAL A 66 -6.29 1.84 5.57
N GLN A 67 -6.42 0.74 6.32
CA GLN A 67 -7.42 -0.29 6.02
C GLN A 67 -8.82 0.32 5.97
N SER A 68 -9.17 1.11 6.99
CA SER A 68 -10.48 1.76 7.08
C SER A 68 -10.75 2.70 5.89
N ALA A 69 -9.74 3.44 5.41
CA ALA A 69 -9.90 4.30 4.23
C ALA A 69 -10.11 3.49 2.94
N LEU A 70 -9.32 2.42 2.76
CA LEU A 70 -9.41 1.53 1.60
C LEU A 70 -10.75 0.78 1.57
N ASP A 71 -11.18 0.20 2.68
CA ASP A 71 -12.46 -0.53 2.79
C ASP A 71 -13.64 0.38 2.48
N ASN A 72 -13.66 1.59 3.04
CA ASN A 72 -14.70 2.58 2.76
C ASN A 72 -14.73 2.94 1.27
N PHE A 73 -13.57 3.07 0.63
CA PHE A 73 -13.52 3.36 -0.80
C PHE A 73 -13.97 2.16 -1.66
N SER A 74 -13.56 0.94 -1.30
CA SER A 74 -14.02 -0.32 -1.89
C SER A 74 -15.55 -0.41 -1.93
N LEU A 75 -16.20 -0.08 -0.80
CA LEU A 75 -17.65 -0.04 -0.69
C LEU A 75 -18.29 1.04 -1.58
N LYS A 76 -17.67 2.23 -1.71
CA LYS A 76 -18.16 3.31 -2.58
C LYS A 76 -18.13 2.91 -4.06
N VAL A 77 -17.04 2.28 -4.53
CA VAL A 77 -16.91 1.85 -5.93
C VAL A 77 -17.56 0.50 -6.23
N LYS A 78 -17.93 -0.25 -5.17
CA LYS A 78 -18.52 -1.59 -5.20
C LYS A 78 -17.63 -2.61 -5.91
N LYS A 79 -16.32 -2.53 -5.67
CA LYS A 79 -15.29 -3.39 -6.27
C LYS A 79 -14.15 -3.57 -5.28
N PRO A 80 -13.50 -4.75 -5.24
CA PRO A 80 -12.25 -4.90 -4.53
C PRO A 80 -11.19 -3.91 -5.02
N LEU A 81 -10.32 -3.52 -4.10
CA LEU A 81 -9.15 -2.70 -4.40
C LEU A 81 -7.92 -3.60 -4.55
N ILE A 82 -6.87 -3.04 -5.12
CA ILE A 82 -5.53 -3.59 -5.05
C ILE A 82 -4.60 -2.45 -4.66
N ILE A 83 -3.71 -2.68 -3.69
CA ILE A 83 -2.66 -1.70 -3.42
C ILE A 83 -1.62 -1.89 -4.53
N SER A 84 -1.71 -1.06 -5.57
CA SER A 84 -0.84 -1.13 -6.76
C SER A 84 0.56 -0.60 -6.47
N GLU A 85 0.71 0.24 -5.46
CA GLU A 85 1.98 0.75 -5.00
C GLU A 85 1.91 1.07 -3.51
N ILE A 86 2.94 0.69 -2.76
CA ILE A 86 3.17 1.10 -1.37
C ILE A 86 4.65 0.95 -1.06
N GLY A 87 5.23 1.86 -0.30
CA GLY A 87 6.62 1.76 0.11
C GLY A 87 6.85 2.45 1.44
N TYR A 88 7.75 1.89 2.23
CA TYR A 88 8.27 2.54 3.43
C TYR A 88 9.76 2.76 3.26
N ARG A 89 10.22 3.99 3.50
CA ARG A 89 11.65 4.30 3.42
C ARG A 89 12.40 3.72 4.63
N ASN A 90 13.66 3.38 4.45
CA ASN A 90 14.55 3.00 5.54
C ASN A 90 14.98 4.25 6.34
N SER A 91 14.12 4.69 7.26
CA SER A 91 14.44 5.73 8.25
C SER A 91 13.51 5.66 9.46
N ALA A 92 13.97 6.17 10.60
CA ALA A 92 13.21 6.19 11.87
C ALA A 92 11.96 7.09 11.85
N ASP A 93 11.60 7.66 10.71
CA ASP A 93 10.38 8.45 10.50
C ASP A 93 9.55 7.94 9.32
N ALA A 94 9.73 6.68 8.91
CA ALA A 94 9.13 6.09 7.70
C ALA A 94 7.62 6.26 7.60
N LEU A 95 6.93 6.31 8.74
CA LEU A 95 5.48 6.45 8.86
C LEU A 95 4.96 7.90 8.73
N TYR A 96 5.88 8.87 8.79
CA TYR A 96 5.61 10.29 8.55
C TYR A 96 5.90 10.64 7.09
N HIS A 97 4.93 11.25 6.40
CA HIS A 97 5.02 11.57 4.96
C HIS A 97 5.60 10.39 4.15
N SER A 98 4.91 9.26 4.17
CA SER A 98 5.41 7.98 3.64
C SER A 98 5.77 8.01 2.15
N TRP A 99 5.22 8.95 1.37
CA TRP A 99 5.57 9.17 -0.05
C TRP A 99 6.98 9.77 -0.27
N LEU A 100 7.64 10.31 0.76
CA LEU A 100 8.99 10.87 0.60
C LEU A 100 10.04 9.75 0.53
N PRO A 101 10.90 9.74 -0.50
CA PRO A 101 11.87 8.66 -0.72
C PRO A 101 13.09 8.69 0.21
N TYR A 102 13.28 9.77 0.98
CA TYR A 102 14.38 9.93 1.92
C TYR A 102 14.00 10.85 3.08
N SER A 103 14.60 10.62 4.25
CA SER A 103 14.64 11.59 5.34
C SER A 103 15.95 12.37 5.28
N THR A 104 15.90 13.66 5.59
CA THR A 104 17.10 14.52 5.69
C THR A 104 17.55 14.74 7.13
N VAL A 105 16.81 14.20 8.11
CA VAL A 105 17.05 14.45 9.54
C VAL A 105 16.96 13.20 10.41
N SER A 106 16.22 12.17 9.99
CA SER A 106 16.10 10.92 10.75
C SER A 106 17.13 9.91 10.26
N PRO A 107 17.75 9.14 11.18
CA PRO A 107 18.70 8.11 10.81
C PRO A 107 18.00 6.95 10.07
N PRO A 108 18.77 6.14 9.31
CA PRO A 108 18.28 4.86 8.79
C PRO A 108 17.75 3.97 9.92
N ASP A 109 16.61 3.33 9.68
CA ASP A 109 16.01 2.37 10.58
C ASP A 109 15.35 1.23 9.77
N PRO A 110 16.11 0.15 9.49
CA PRO A 110 15.61 -0.96 8.71
C PRO A 110 14.55 -1.79 9.45
N GLU A 111 14.49 -1.70 10.78
CA GLU A 111 13.46 -2.37 11.59
C GLU A 111 12.13 -1.61 11.52
N GLU A 112 12.17 -0.27 11.51
CA GLU A 112 10.97 0.56 11.27
C GLU A 112 10.36 0.22 9.90
N GLN A 113 11.19 0.14 8.85
CA GLN A 113 10.75 -0.25 7.50
C GLN A 113 10.13 -1.65 7.51
N ALA A 114 10.78 -2.63 8.13
CA ALA A 114 10.29 -4.00 8.18
C ALA A 114 8.97 -4.13 8.95
N ALA A 115 8.84 -3.44 10.08
CA ALA A 115 7.63 -3.42 10.88
C ALA A 115 6.46 -2.76 10.13
N ALA A 116 6.71 -1.68 9.38
CA ALA A 116 5.69 -1.05 8.54
C ALA A 116 5.22 -1.98 7.40
N CYS A 117 6.14 -2.70 6.76
CA CYS A 117 5.80 -3.76 5.79
C CYS A 117 4.97 -4.89 6.43
N ASP A 118 5.33 -5.36 7.63
CA ASP A 118 4.62 -6.43 8.35
C ASP A 118 3.21 -5.99 8.75
N ALA A 119 3.06 -4.73 9.21
CA ALA A 119 1.77 -4.14 9.53
C ALA A 119 0.85 -4.02 8.31
N ALA A 120 1.38 -3.59 7.15
CA ALA A 120 0.61 -3.53 5.92
C ALA A 120 0.15 -4.93 5.47
N LEU A 121 1.09 -5.89 5.38
CA LEU A 121 0.78 -7.26 4.96
C LEU A 121 -0.20 -7.96 5.90
N GLY A 122 -0.02 -7.80 7.20
CA GLY A 122 -0.87 -8.43 8.22
C GLY A 122 -2.31 -7.91 8.25
N ASN A 123 -2.55 -6.71 7.74
CA ASN A 123 -3.91 -6.19 7.57
C ASN A 123 -4.48 -6.50 6.17
N VAL A 124 -3.66 -6.46 5.12
CA VAL A 124 -4.13 -6.71 3.74
C VAL A 124 -4.48 -8.18 3.49
N ILE A 125 -3.64 -9.11 3.90
CA ILE A 125 -3.80 -10.54 3.56
C ILE A 125 -5.14 -11.13 4.06
N PRO A 126 -5.62 -10.85 5.28
CA PRO A 126 -6.93 -11.32 5.73
C PRO A 126 -8.11 -10.47 5.24
N ASP A 127 -7.88 -9.35 4.54
CA ASP A 127 -8.93 -8.44 4.10
C ASP A 127 -9.63 -8.92 2.83
N GLN A 128 -10.97 -8.89 2.83
CA GLN A 128 -11.79 -9.27 1.68
C GLN A 128 -12.00 -8.13 0.68
N HIS A 129 -11.76 -6.88 1.08
CA HIS A 129 -11.88 -5.70 0.23
C HIS A 129 -10.62 -5.42 -0.57
N ILE A 130 -9.48 -6.00 -0.19
CA ILE A 130 -8.18 -5.76 -0.80
C ILE A 130 -7.67 -7.07 -1.42
N ALA A 131 -7.58 -7.10 -2.74
CA ALA A 131 -7.20 -8.28 -3.52
C ALA A 131 -5.69 -8.57 -3.53
N GLY A 132 -4.86 -7.63 -3.08
CA GLY A 132 -3.42 -7.77 -3.05
C GLY A 132 -2.68 -6.45 -2.81
N ILE A 133 -1.35 -6.56 -2.74
CA ILE A 133 -0.43 -5.48 -2.41
C ILE A 133 0.86 -5.61 -3.22
N PHE A 134 1.36 -4.50 -3.74
CA PHE A 134 2.62 -4.41 -4.49
C PHE A 134 3.54 -3.36 -3.86
N PHE A 135 4.69 -3.82 -3.34
CA PHE A 135 5.66 -2.91 -2.74
C PHE A 135 6.56 -2.24 -3.77
N TRP A 136 6.71 -0.92 -3.65
CA TRP A 136 7.75 -0.11 -4.25
C TRP A 136 8.91 0.04 -3.24
N GLY A 137 10.14 -0.41 -3.52
CA GLY A 137 10.59 -1.15 -4.70
C GLY A 137 11.78 -2.06 -4.35
N TRP A 138 12.30 -2.76 -5.34
CA TRP A 138 13.24 -3.86 -5.09
C TRP A 138 14.69 -3.41 -4.89
N ASP A 139 15.33 -2.86 -5.93
CA ASP A 139 16.70 -2.35 -5.90
C ASP A 139 16.79 -1.06 -6.71
N GLY A 140 17.79 -0.22 -6.42
CA GLY A 140 17.99 1.07 -7.11
C GLY A 140 16.89 2.13 -6.87
N VAL A 141 16.02 1.93 -5.88
CA VAL A 141 14.85 2.80 -5.59
C VAL A 141 15.03 3.70 -4.35
N ASN A 142 16.23 4.26 -4.18
CA ASN A 142 16.56 5.16 -3.06
C ASN A 142 16.20 4.56 -1.69
N GLY A 143 15.59 5.34 -0.79
CA GLY A 143 15.25 4.91 0.56
C GLY A 143 14.20 3.81 0.63
N PHE A 144 13.44 3.55 -0.44
CA PHE A 144 12.44 2.48 -0.50
C PHE A 144 13.01 1.09 -0.81
N LYS A 145 14.32 0.97 -1.00
CA LYS A 145 14.97 -0.31 -1.32
C LYS A 145 14.61 -1.38 -0.28
N LEU A 146 14.11 -2.52 -0.75
CA LEU A 146 13.82 -3.69 0.08
C LEU A 146 14.91 -4.78 -0.01
N SER A 147 15.63 -4.86 -1.14
CA SER A 147 16.68 -5.87 -1.30
C SER A 147 17.79 -5.68 -0.27
N GLY A 148 18.13 -6.77 0.44
CA GLY A 148 19.12 -6.77 1.52
C GLY A 148 18.64 -6.12 2.83
N GLN A 149 17.38 -5.70 2.94
CA GLN A 149 16.79 -5.18 4.19
C GLN A 149 16.03 -6.27 4.95
N PRO A 150 15.84 -6.13 6.29
CA PRO A 150 14.99 -7.02 7.08
C PRO A 150 13.56 -7.13 6.56
N ALA A 151 13.04 -6.08 5.92
CA ALA A 151 11.74 -6.08 5.25
C ALA A 151 11.59 -7.21 4.22
N LEU A 152 12.68 -7.66 3.56
CA LEU A 152 12.64 -8.80 2.65
C LEU A 152 12.26 -10.10 3.37
N VAL A 153 12.72 -10.31 4.60
CA VAL A 153 12.38 -11.48 5.41
C VAL A 153 10.89 -11.48 5.74
N VAL A 154 10.34 -10.30 6.06
CA VAL A 154 8.90 -10.09 6.30
C VAL A 154 8.09 -10.42 5.05
N LEU A 155 8.46 -9.87 3.90
CA LEU A 155 7.77 -10.13 2.63
C LEU A 155 7.80 -11.63 2.29
N ASN A 156 8.97 -12.27 2.43
CA ASN A 156 9.09 -13.70 2.17
C ASN A 156 8.20 -14.54 3.10
N LYS A 157 8.17 -14.22 4.41
CA LYS A 157 7.28 -14.87 5.38
C LYS A 157 5.83 -14.80 4.91
N TRP A 158 5.31 -13.62 4.58
CA TRP A 158 3.92 -13.45 4.18
C TRP A 158 3.59 -14.10 2.83
N TYR A 159 4.44 -13.94 1.82
CA TYR A 159 4.19 -14.46 0.47
C TYR A 159 4.36 -15.98 0.33
N THR A 160 5.04 -16.62 1.29
CA THR A 160 5.16 -18.08 1.35
C THR A 160 4.26 -18.72 2.40
N SER A 161 3.53 -17.92 3.18
CA SER A 161 2.57 -18.45 4.15
C SER A 161 1.39 -19.11 3.45
N PRO A 162 0.87 -20.23 3.97
CA PRO A 162 -0.35 -20.84 3.44
C PRO A 162 -1.49 -19.83 3.44
N LYS A 163 -2.33 -19.86 2.39
CA LYS A 163 -3.59 -19.09 2.41
C LYS A 163 -4.47 -19.63 3.55
N SER A 164 -4.83 -18.75 4.48
CA SER A 164 -5.78 -19.02 5.56
C SER A 164 -7.18 -19.28 5.05
#